data_AF-A0A7K6JUY4-F1
#
_entry.id   AF-A0A7K6JUY4-F1
#
_cell.length_a   1.000
_cell.length_b   1.000
_cell.length_c   1.000
_cell.angle_alpha   90.00
_cell.angle_beta   90.00
_cell.angle_gamma   90.00
#
_symmetry.space_group_name_H-M   'P 1'
#
loop_
_entity.id
_entity.type
_entity.pdbx_description
1 polymer ?
#
loop_
_entity_poly.entity_id
_entity_poly.type
_entity_poly.pdbx_seq_one_letter_code
_entity_poly.pdbx_strand_id
1 'polypeptide(L)'
;PLQTSEEELFGTTEESPAFAEFLDVLGQRVQLRDFKGFRGGLDVTHGQTGSESVYCHFRDKEIMFHVSTKLPYTEGDAQQLQRKRHIGNDIVAIVFQDENTPFVPDMIASNFLHAFVVVQLEQGGAQGTLYKVPPVPQFPRPHGGPRATHPPGAAPIPQGPEFQEFLLTKLINAESACYRAEKFAKLEVRAR
;
A
#
# COMPACT_ATOMS: atom_id res chain seq x y z
N PRO A 1 1.93 9.11 16.67
CA PRO A 1 1.40 10.49 16.69
C PRO A 1 0.46 10.69 15.50
N LEU A 2 -0.58 11.52 15.61
CA LEU A 2 -1.48 11.78 14.47
C LEU A 2 -0.70 12.43 13.33
N GLN A 3 -0.69 11.80 12.16
CA GLN A 3 -0.11 12.34 10.94
C GLN A 3 -1.24 12.81 10.04
N THR A 4 -1.25 14.10 9.70
CA THR A 4 -2.36 14.73 8.96
C THR A 4 -1.90 15.50 7.72
N SER A 5 -0.59 15.64 7.54
CA SER A 5 0.02 16.26 6.35
C SER A 5 0.81 15.26 5.52
N GLU A 6 0.96 15.54 4.23
CA GLU A 6 1.78 14.75 3.31
C GLU A 6 3.24 14.64 3.80
N GLU A 7 3.78 15.73 4.33
CA GLU A 7 5.13 15.79 4.91
C GLU A 7 5.29 14.81 6.07
N GLU A 8 4.33 14.75 6.99
CA GLU A 8 4.37 13.80 8.12
C GLU A 8 4.25 12.35 7.64
N LEU A 9 3.39 12.09 6.66
CA LEU A 9 3.18 10.75 6.10
C LEU A 9 4.45 10.22 5.42
N PHE A 10 5.11 11.03 4.60
CA PHE A 10 6.36 10.62 3.94
C PHE A 10 7.61 10.83 4.79
N GLY A 11 7.56 11.62 5.86
CA GLY A 11 8.69 11.94 6.73
C GLY A 11 9.04 10.84 7.75
N THR A 12 8.23 9.78 7.86
CA THR A 12 8.45 8.70 8.82
C THR A 12 9.70 7.88 8.47
N THR A 13 10.70 7.87 9.35
CA THR A 13 11.95 7.07 9.15
C THR A 13 11.99 5.81 10.00
N GLU A 14 11.31 5.79 11.14
CA GLU A 14 11.32 4.67 12.08
C GLU A 14 10.15 3.71 11.82
N GLU A 15 10.41 2.41 11.84
CA GLU A 15 9.37 1.37 11.76
C GLU A 15 8.90 1.01 13.17
N SER A 16 7.59 1.06 13.42
CA SER A 16 7.03 0.50 14.66
C SER A 16 7.18 -1.03 14.64
N PRO A 17 7.24 -1.71 15.80
CA PRO A 17 7.26 -3.18 15.84
C PRO A 17 6.07 -3.80 15.10
N ALA A 18 4.87 -3.23 15.26
CA ALA A 18 3.67 -3.73 14.58
C ALA A 18 3.69 -3.48 13.07
N PHE A 19 4.28 -2.37 12.62
CA PHE A 19 4.49 -2.13 11.20
C PHE A 19 5.50 -3.11 10.61
N ALA A 20 6.61 -3.37 11.30
CA ALA A 20 7.60 -4.36 10.87
C ALA A 20 6.99 -5.77 10.75
N GLU A 21 6.17 -6.19 11.71
CA GLU A 21 5.40 -7.44 11.64
C GLU A 21 4.41 -7.45 10.47
N PHE A 22 3.70 -6.35 10.25
CA PHE A 22 2.77 -6.23 9.12
C PHE A 22 3.48 -6.35 7.76
N LEU A 23 4.69 -5.79 7.63
CA LEU A 23 5.49 -5.95 6.41
C LEU A 23 5.85 -7.41 6.12
N ASP A 24 6.12 -8.20 7.16
CA ASP A 24 6.40 -9.65 7.02
C ASP A 24 5.15 -10.44 6.63
N VAL A 25 3.95 -9.92 6.94
CA VAL A 25 2.67 -10.49 6.49
C VAL A 25 2.41 -10.17 5.01
N LEU A 26 2.86 -9.02 4.50
CA LEU A 26 2.66 -8.65 3.10
C LEU A 26 3.45 -9.53 2.15
N GLY A 27 4.69 -9.86 2.49
CA GLY A 27 5.57 -10.60 1.62
C GLY A 27 6.96 -10.81 2.21
N GLN A 28 7.86 -11.28 1.35
CA GLN A 28 9.25 -11.49 1.70
C GLN A 28 10.03 -10.18 1.63
N ARG A 29 10.87 -9.91 2.64
CA ARG A 29 11.90 -8.88 2.55
C ARG A 29 13.00 -9.32 1.58
N VAL A 30 13.27 -8.51 0.57
CA VAL A 30 14.25 -8.79 -0.48
C VAL A 30 15.29 -7.68 -0.54
N GLN A 31 16.56 -8.06 -0.72
CA GLN A 31 17.62 -7.11 -1.04
C GLN A 31 17.43 -6.63 -2.47
N LEU A 32 17.49 -5.31 -2.69
CA LEU A 32 17.32 -4.72 -4.01
C LEU A 32 18.55 -4.94 -4.88
N ARG A 33 19.74 -4.93 -4.29
CA ARG A 33 20.98 -5.19 -5.03
C ARG A 33 20.92 -6.56 -5.70
N ASP A 34 21.08 -6.56 -7.02
CA ASP A 34 21.06 -7.76 -7.86
C ASP A 34 19.73 -8.54 -7.87
N PHE A 35 18.62 -7.96 -7.37
CA PHE A 35 17.29 -8.59 -7.38
C PHE A 35 16.86 -8.95 -8.81
N LYS A 36 16.30 -10.15 -8.99
CA LYS A 36 15.98 -10.73 -10.31
C LYS A 36 14.50 -10.74 -10.67
N GLY A 37 13.62 -10.49 -9.70
CA GLY A 37 12.17 -10.43 -9.94
C GLY A 37 11.71 -9.06 -10.47
N PHE A 38 10.40 -8.88 -10.53
CA PHE A 38 9.79 -7.60 -10.86
C PHE A 38 10.20 -6.51 -9.86
N ARG A 39 10.91 -5.48 -10.35
CA ARG A 39 11.52 -4.45 -9.50
C ARG A 39 10.65 -3.22 -9.22
N GLY A 40 9.47 -3.09 -9.83
CA GLY A 40 8.58 -1.95 -9.59
C GLY A 40 9.16 -0.56 -9.90
N GLY A 41 10.27 -0.46 -10.64
CA GLY A 41 10.99 0.80 -10.86
C GLY A 41 12.02 1.15 -9.78
N LEU A 42 12.23 0.29 -8.78
CA LEU A 42 13.34 0.41 -7.83
C LEU A 42 14.68 0.13 -8.52
N ASP A 43 15.73 0.73 -7.97
CA ASP A 43 17.11 0.58 -8.41
C ASP A 43 17.74 -0.67 -7.79
N VAL A 44 18.09 -1.63 -8.65
CA VAL A 44 18.71 -2.91 -8.28
C VAL A 44 20.23 -2.92 -8.52
N THR A 45 20.79 -1.78 -8.95
CA THR A 45 22.17 -1.66 -9.44
C THR A 45 23.04 -0.73 -8.60
N HIS A 46 22.55 0.47 -8.28
CA HIS A 46 23.36 1.51 -7.62
C HIS A 46 22.87 1.87 -6.20
N GLY A 47 21.80 1.23 -5.71
CA GLY A 47 21.28 1.44 -4.36
C GLY A 47 20.59 2.80 -4.14
N GLN A 48 20.11 3.45 -5.20
CA GLN A 48 19.50 4.78 -5.12
C GLN A 48 18.08 4.80 -4.54
N THR A 49 17.47 3.63 -4.32
CA THR A 49 16.08 3.51 -3.85
C THR A 49 15.98 2.65 -2.59
N GLY A 50 17.02 2.68 -1.75
CA GLY A 50 17.13 1.85 -0.55
C GLY A 50 17.90 0.55 -0.80
N SER A 51 18.14 -0.20 0.27
CA SER A 51 18.84 -1.49 0.22
C SER A 51 17.90 -2.67 0.08
N GLU A 52 16.70 -2.59 0.63
CA GLU A 52 15.70 -3.66 0.65
C GLU A 52 14.29 -3.14 0.38
N SER A 53 13.39 -4.07 0.03
CA SER A 53 11.95 -3.82 -0.01
C SER A 53 11.16 -5.09 0.35
N VAL A 54 9.84 -5.02 0.30
CA VAL A 54 8.94 -6.17 0.45
C VAL A 54 8.41 -6.58 -0.93
N TYR A 55 8.44 -7.87 -1.20
CA TYR A 55 8.04 -8.46 -2.47
C TYR A 55 7.30 -9.78 -2.24
N CYS A 56 6.31 -10.08 -3.08
CA CYS A 56 5.68 -11.41 -3.08
C CYS A 56 5.25 -11.86 -4.47
N HIS A 57 5.04 -13.17 -4.60
CA HIS A 57 4.38 -13.77 -5.74
C HIS A 57 2.98 -14.25 -5.32
N PHE A 58 1.94 -13.75 -5.98
CA PHE A 58 0.55 -14.03 -5.65
C PHE A 58 -0.29 -14.26 -6.91
N ARG A 59 -0.87 -15.46 -7.07
CA ARG A 59 -1.73 -15.85 -8.21
C ARG A 59 -1.14 -15.47 -9.58
N ASP A 60 0.08 -15.91 -9.82
CA ASP A 60 0.87 -15.66 -11.04
C ASP A 60 1.19 -14.18 -11.29
N LYS A 61 1.19 -13.36 -10.23
CA LYS A 61 1.61 -11.96 -10.27
C LYS A 61 2.76 -11.74 -9.32
N GLU A 62 3.73 -10.98 -9.79
CA GLU A 62 4.78 -10.43 -8.95
C GLU A 62 4.33 -9.06 -8.41
N ILE A 63 4.44 -8.86 -7.11
CA ILE A 63 4.07 -7.61 -6.44
C ILE A 63 5.31 -7.06 -5.74
N MET A 64 5.74 -5.87 -6.14
CA MET A 64 6.78 -5.11 -5.46
C MET A 64 6.12 -3.97 -4.68
N PHE A 65 6.39 -3.87 -3.38
CA PHE A 65 5.87 -2.79 -2.55
C PHE A 65 6.85 -1.61 -2.51
N HIS A 66 6.34 -0.39 -2.61
CA HIS A 66 7.09 0.83 -2.31
C HIS A 66 6.86 1.21 -0.84
N VAL A 67 7.72 0.70 0.06
CA VAL A 67 7.59 0.95 1.50
C VAL A 67 8.27 2.27 1.85
N SER A 68 7.51 3.24 2.38
CA SER A 68 8.02 4.59 2.66
C SER A 68 9.28 4.60 3.55
N THR A 69 9.31 3.80 4.61
CA THR A 69 10.45 3.67 5.54
C THR A 69 11.67 3.01 4.92
N LYS A 70 11.51 2.23 3.85
CA LYS A 70 12.61 1.55 3.13
C LYS A 70 13.15 2.36 1.95
N LEU A 71 12.41 3.39 1.53
CA LEU A 71 12.89 4.36 0.56
C LEU A 71 13.77 5.42 1.23
N PRO A 72 14.78 5.97 0.51
CA PRO A 72 15.68 6.97 1.06
C PRO A 72 14.93 8.16 1.65
N TYR A 73 15.39 8.62 2.80
CA TYR A 73 14.97 9.87 3.42
C TYR A 73 15.95 10.97 3.03
N THR A 74 15.43 12.15 2.65
CA THR A 74 16.25 13.31 2.32
C THR A 74 16.05 14.40 3.36
N GLU A 75 17.06 14.66 4.18
CA GLU A 75 17.00 15.75 5.16
C GLU A 75 16.78 17.11 4.47
N GLY A 76 15.87 17.92 4.99
CA GLY A 76 15.51 19.24 4.44
C GLY A 76 14.56 19.23 3.24
N ASP A 77 14.17 18.06 2.72
CA ASP A 77 13.13 17.93 1.69
C ASP A 77 11.77 17.64 2.34
N ALA A 78 10.99 18.69 2.65
CA ALA A 78 9.67 18.54 3.24
C ALA A 78 8.69 17.68 2.41
N GLN A 79 8.89 17.60 1.08
CA GLN A 79 8.02 16.79 0.20
C GLN A 79 8.50 15.36 0.04
N GLN A 80 9.71 15.03 0.52
CA GLN A 80 10.35 13.73 0.36
C GLN A 80 10.20 13.19 -1.08
N LEU A 81 10.64 13.97 -2.07
CA LEU A 81 10.41 13.73 -3.50
C LEU A 81 10.90 12.34 -3.94
N GLN A 82 11.96 11.81 -3.33
CA GLN A 82 12.48 10.47 -3.60
C GLN A 82 11.49 9.37 -3.19
N ARG A 83 10.70 9.57 -2.14
CA ARG A 83 9.64 8.65 -1.71
C ARG A 83 8.39 8.85 -2.57
N LYS A 84 8.00 10.12 -2.73
CA LYS A 84 6.81 10.53 -3.49
C LYS A 84 6.87 10.13 -4.96
N ARG A 85 8.04 10.14 -5.61
CA ARG A 85 8.16 9.71 -7.02
C ARG A 85 7.85 8.22 -7.24
N HIS A 86 7.97 7.39 -6.20
CA HIS A 86 7.62 5.97 -6.28
C HIS A 86 6.17 5.80 -5.86
N ILE A 87 5.87 6.09 -4.58
CA ILE A 87 4.54 5.89 -4.00
C ILE A 87 3.48 6.73 -4.69
N GLY A 88 3.78 8.01 -4.96
CA GLY A 88 2.87 8.93 -5.64
C GLY A 88 2.63 8.61 -7.11
N ASN A 89 3.38 7.68 -7.72
CA ASN A 89 3.13 7.19 -9.08
C ASN A 89 2.46 5.81 -9.10
N ASP A 90 2.20 5.21 -7.93
CA ASP A 90 1.39 4.00 -7.83
C ASP A 90 -0.10 4.31 -8.04
N ILE A 91 -0.89 3.28 -8.36
CA ILE A 91 -2.35 3.39 -8.52
C ILE A 91 -3.06 3.14 -7.19
N VAL A 92 -2.55 2.19 -6.42
CA VAL A 92 -3.12 1.73 -5.14
C VAL A 92 -2.05 1.80 -4.07
N ALA A 93 -2.37 2.39 -2.91
CA ALA A 93 -1.50 2.41 -1.74
C ALA A 93 -2.15 1.74 -0.53
N ILE A 94 -1.32 1.16 0.33
CA ILE A 94 -1.73 0.72 1.67
C ILE A 94 -1.41 1.85 2.64
N VAL A 95 -2.36 2.17 3.52
CA VAL A 95 -2.12 3.08 4.66
C VAL A 95 -2.17 2.23 5.93
N PHE A 96 -1.01 1.94 6.50
CA PHE A 96 -0.92 1.23 7.77
C PHE A 96 -1.10 2.21 8.93
N GLN A 97 -1.82 1.78 9.97
CA GLN A 97 -2.10 2.60 11.15
C GLN A 97 -1.88 1.79 12.43
N ASP A 98 -0.89 2.19 13.23
CA ASP A 98 -0.73 1.68 14.60
C ASP A 98 -1.93 2.04 15.48
N GLU A 99 -2.47 3.26 15.29
CA GLU A 99 -3.61 3.81 16.01
C GLU A 99 -4.66 4.34 15.03
N ASN A 100 -5.95 4.28 15.41
CA ASN A 100 -7.05 4.77 14.59
C ASN A 100 -6.91 6.27 14.31
N THR A 101 -6.34 6.60 13.16
CA THR A 101 -6.06 7.97 12.73
C THR A 101 -6.95 8.28 11.54
N PRO A 102 -7.71 9.39 11.53
CA PRO A 102 -8.46 9.78 10.36
C PRO A 102 -7.55 9.94 9.14
N PHE A 103 -7.86 9.24 8.06
CA PHE A 103 -7.16 9.35 6.78
C PHE A 103 -8.17 9.76 5.70
N VAL A 104 -7.83 10.76 4.91
CA VAL A 104 -8.57 11.12 3.70
C VAL A 104 -7.60 11.13 2.50
N PRO A 105 -8.00 10.59 1.33
CA PRO A 105 -7.14 10.53 0.14
C PRO A 105 -6.50 11.87 -0.24
N ASP A 106 -7.22 12.98 -0.05
CA ASP A 106 -6.77 14.34 -0.38
C ASP A 106 -5.54 14.80 0.43
N MET A 107 -5.17 14.08 1.48
CA MET A 107 -3.92 14.30 2.22
C MET A 107 -2.67 14.04 1.37
N ILE A 108 -2.77 13.24 0.31
CA ILE A 108 -1.65 12.92 -0.60
C ILE A 108 -1.96 13.48 -1.98
N ALA A 109 -1.15 14.43 -2.43
CA ALA A 109 -1.32 15.06 -3.72
C ALA A 109 -0.65 14.23 -4.83
N SER A 110 -1.46 13.46 -5.57
CA SER A 110 -1.01 12.63 -6.69
C SER A 110 -2.03 12.58 -7.83
N ASN A 111 -1.52 12.52 -9.06
CA ASN A 111 -2.33 12.27 -10.26
C ASN A 111 -2.54 10.78 -10.57
N PHE A 112 -1.83 9.89 -9.88
CA PHE A 112 -1.81 8.45 -10.15
C PHE A 112 -2.41 7.62 -9.02
N LEU A 113 -2.24 8.03 -7.77
CA LEU A 113 -2.86 7.35 -6.62
C LEU A 113 -4.36 7.59 -6.63
N HIS A 114 -5.11 6.53 -6.90
CA HIS A 114 -6.56 6.58 -6.98
C HIS A 114 -7.24 5.75 -5.89
N ALA A 115 -6.57 4.72 -5.37
CA ALA A 115 -7.12 3.89 -4.31
C ALA A 115 -6.20 3.77 -3.10
N PHE A 116 -6.83 3.74 -1.93
CA PHE A 116 -6.16 3.54 -0.66
C PHE A 116 -6.84 2.40 0.09
N VAL A 117 -6.05 1.45 0.58
CA VAL A 117 -6.50 0.40 1.49
C VAL A 117 -5.93 0.68 2.86
N VAL A 118 -6.77 1.19 3.76
CA VAL A 118 -6.37 1.43 5.16
C VAL A 118 -6.35 0.10 5.90
N VAL A 119 -5.24 -0.19 6.59
CA VAL A 119 -5.07 -1.34 7.48
C VAL A 119 -4.76 -0.80 8.87
N GLN A 120 -5.68 -1.01 9.79
CA GLN A 120 -5.56 -0.57 11.17
C GLN A 120 -5.20 -1.76 12.06
N LEU A 121 -4.15 -1.60 12.87
CA LEU A 121 -3.80 -2.54 13.91
C LEU A 121 -4.89 -2.55 15.00
N GLU A 122 -5.27 -3.75 15.44
CA GLU A 122 -6.13 -3.96 16.59
C GLU A 122 -5.48 -5.02 17.50
N GLN A 123 -5.11 -4.61 18.72
CA GLN A 123 -4.50 -5.50 19.70
C GLN A 123 -5.56 -6.49 20.21
N GLY A 124 -5.53 -7.74 19.74
CA GLY A 124 -6.53 -8.76 20.05
C GLY A 124 -6.39 -9.44 21.42
N GLY A 125 -5.49 -8.96 22.28
CA GLY A 125 -5.19 -9.57 23.56
C GLY A 125 -4.79 -11.04 23.40
N ALA A 126 -5.65 -11.96 23.86
CA ALA A 126 -5.41 -13.41 23.76
C ALA A 126 -5.45 -13.96 22.32
N GLN A 127 -6.02 -13.24 21.36
CA GLN A 127 -6.08 -13.64 19.95
C GLN A 127 -4.85 -13.20 19.14
N GLY A 128 -3.91 -12.48 19.77
CA GLY A 128 -2.73 -11.94 19.09
C GLY A 128 -3.04 -10.70 18.26
N THR A 129 -2.20 -10.45 17.24
CA THR A 129 -2.31 -9.30 16.33
C THR A 129 -3.50 -9.47 15.39
N LEU A 130 -4.43 -8.51 15.40
CA LEU A 130 -5.56 -8.46 14.49
C LEU A 130 -5.45 -7.22 13.60
N TYR A 131 -5.97 -7.32 12.38
CA TYR A 131 -6.00 -6.22 11.42
C TYR A 131 -7.43 -5.92 10.98
N LYS A 132 -7.81 -4.65 11.13
CA LYS A 132 -9.08 -4.13 10.66
C LYS A 132 -8.87 -3.36 9.35
N VAL A 133 -9.66 -3.69 8.34
CA VAL A 133 -9.60 -3.02 7.03
C VAL A 133 -10.92 -2.33 6.76
N PRO A 134 -11.10 -1.06 7.21
CA PRO A 134 -12.35 -0.35 7.05
C PRO A 134 -12.75 -0.22 5.56
N PRO A 135 -14.05 -0.14 5.27
CA PRO A 135 -14.52 0.11 3.91
C PRO A 135 -14.05 1.50 3.45
N VAL A 136 -13.53 1.58 2.22
CA VAL A 136 -13.13 2.85 1.60
C VAL A 136 -14.40 3.67 1.31
N PRO A 137 -14.51 4.93 1.75
CA PRO A 137 -15.75 5.68 1.61
C PRO A 137 -16.22 5.98 0.18
N GLN A 138 -15.37 5.91 -0.87
CA GLN A 138 -15.71 6.57 -2.16
C GLN A 138 -15.11 5.95 -3.45
N PHE A 139 -15.07 4.62 -3.62
CA PHE A 139 -14.98 4.11 -5.01
C PHE A 139 -16.37 4.08 -5.64
N PRO A 140 -16.64 4.78 -6.76
CA PRO A 140 -17.88 4.57 -7.48
C PRO A 140 -17.90 3.10 -7.89
N ARG A 141 -18.88 2.35 -7.36
CA ARG A 141 -19.00 0.93 -7.67
C ARG A 141 -19.13 0.79 -9.18
N PRO A 142 -18.30 -0.02 -9.86
CA PRO A 142 -18.57 -0.40 -11.23
C PRO A 142 -19.98 -1.01 -11.27
N HIS A 143 -20.86 -0.49 -12.12
CA HIS A 143 -22.17 -1.07 -12.32
C HIS A 143 -21.99 -2.52 -12.79
N GLY A 144 -22.37 -3.51 -11.96
CA GLY A 144 -22.32 -4.93 -12.30
C GLY A 144 -21.17 -5.77 -11.73
N GLY A 145 -20.31 -5.22 -10.86
CA GLY A 145 -19.35 -6.05 -10.11
C GLY A 145 -20.03 -6.93 -9.05
N PRO A 146 -19.51 -8.13 -8.73
CA PRO A 146 -20.04 -8.93 -7.62
C PRO A 146 -20.04 -8.09 -6.35
N ARG A 147 -21.14 -8.16 -5.59
CA ARG A 147 -21.30 -7.45 -4.33
C ARG A 147 -20.11 -7.81 -3.43
N ALA A 148 -19.45 -6.81 -2.83
CA ALA A 148 -18.40 -7.05 -1.86
C ALA A 148 -18.92 -8.08 -0.83
N THR A 149 -18.26 -9.22 -0.74
CA THR A 149 -18.60 -10.33 0.19
C THR A 149 -18.31 -9.97 1.64
N HIS A 150 -17.73 -8.80 1.88
CA HIS A 150 -17.41 -8.32 3.22
C HIS A 150 -18.50 -7.36 3.71
N PRO A 151 -19.15 -7.66 4.84
CA PRO A 151 -20.15 -6.78 5.43
C PRO A 151 -19.53 -5.44 5.84
N PRO A 152 -20.30 -4.33 5.77
CA PRO A 152 -19.85 -3.06 6.33
C PRO A 152 -19.58 -3.23 7.83
N GLY A 153 -18.39 -2.83 8.28
CA GLY A 153 -17.91 -3.11 9.64
C GLY A 153 -17.17 -4.44 9.80
N ALA A 154 -16.42 -4.86 8.78
CA ALA A 154 -15.64 -6.11 8.78
C ALA A 154 -14.90 -6.31 10.11
N ALA A 155 -15.17 -7.45 10.75
CA ALA A 155 -14.48 -7.86 11.97
C ALA A 155 -12.95 -7.87 11.73
N PRO A 156 -12.14 -7.55 12.75
CA PRO A 156 -10.69 -7.68 12.65
C PRO A 156 -10.33 -9.10 12.24
N ILE A 157 -9.40 -9.22 11.31
CA ILE A 157 -8.92 -10.50 10.79
C ILE A 157 -7.59 -10.81 11.50
N PRO A 158 -7.40 -12.01 12.07
CA PRO A 158 -6.12 -12.37 12.66
C PRO A 158 -4.98 -12.31 11.65
N GLN A 159 -3.80 -11.94 12.14
CA GLN A 159 -2.57 -12.07 11.37
C GLN A 159 -2.41 -13.50 10.86
N GLY A 160 -2.12 -13.64 9.57
CA GLY A 160 -1.85 -14.94 8.96
C GLY A 160 -2.12 -14.97 7.45
N PRO A 161 -2.00 -16.16 6.83
CA PRO A 161 -2.16 -16.34 5.38
C PRO A 161 -3.53 -15.89 4.86
N GLU A 162 -4.59 -16.09 5.65
CA GLU A 162 -5.95 -15.67 5.28
C GLU A 162 -6.06 -14.14 5.13
N PHE A 163 -5.44 -13.40 6.05
CA PHE A 163 -5.39 -11.94 5.99
C PHE A 163 -4.55 -11.46 4.80
N GLN A 164 -3.38 -12.09 4.56
CA GLN A 164 -2.54 -11.78 3.42
C GLN A 164 -3.30 -12.00 2.10
N GLU A 165 -3.94 -13.16 1.92
CA GLU A 165 -4.72 -13.46 0.71
C GLU A 165 -5.86 -12.46 0.51
N PHE A 166 -6.58 -12.12 1.58
CA PHE A 166 -7.63 -11.10 1.55
C PHE A 166 -7.08 -9.75 1.09
N LEU A 167 -5.98 -9.29 1.68
CA LEU A 167 -5.40 -7.98 1.41
C LEU A 167 -4.84 -7.89 -0.01
N LEU A 168 -4.05 -8.87 -0.46
CA LEU A 168 -3.48 -8.90 -1.82
C LEU A 168 -4.58 -8.98 -2.89
N THR A 169 -5.62 -9.80 -2.66
CA THR A 169 -6.79 -9.85 -3.55
C THR A 169 -7.49 -8.49 -3.61
N LYS A 170 -7.64 -7.80 -2.48
CA LYS A 170 -8.27 -6.49 -2.41
C LYS A 170 -7.47 -5.41 -3.15
N LEU A 171 -6.14 -5.44 -3.07
CA LEU A 171 -5.25 -4.52 -3.80
C LEU A 171 -5.35 -4.69 -5.31
N ILE A 172 -5.24 -5.94 -5.80
CA ILE A 172 -5.36 -6.24 -7.25
C ILE A 172 -6.75 -5.84 -7.77
N ASN A 173 -7.80 -6.11 -7.00
CA ASN A 173 -9.16 -5.73 -7.38
C ASN A 173 -9.34 -4.20 -7.40
N ALA A 174 -8.72 -3.47 -6.47
CA ALA A 174 -8.74 -2.01 -6.44
C ALA A 174 -8.03 -1.42 -7.66
N GLU A 175 -6.85 -1.94 -8.01
CA GLU A 175 -6.11 -1.53 -9.20
C GLU A 175 -6.93 -1.78 -10.48
N SER A 176 -7.48 -2.98 -10.61
CA SER A 176 -8.36 -3.36 -11.73
C SER A 176 -9.64 -2.50 -11.81
N ALA A 177 -10.13 -1.99 -10.68
CA ALA A 177 -11.25 -1.05 -10.65
C ALA A 177 -10.83 0.36 -11.09
N CYS A 178 -9.62 0.81 -10.72
CA CYS A 178 -9.07 2.10 -11.14
C CYS A 178 -8.91 2.18 -12.66
N TYR A 179 -8.37 1.14 -13.30
CA TYR A 179 -8.23 1.10 -14.76
C TYR A 179 -9.57 1.20 -15.50
N ARG A 180 -10.63 0.63 -14.93
CA ARG A 180 -11.99 0.70 -15.48
C ARG A 180 -12.67 2.06 -15.24
N ALA A 181 -12.16 2.89 -14.34
CA ALA A 181 -12.68 4.23 -14.11
C ALA A 181 -12.24 5.17 -15.26
N GLU A 182 -13.15 6.06 -15.70
CA GLU A 182 -13.06 6.82 -16.96
C GLU A 182 -11.76 7.63 -17.19
N LYS A 183 -11.00 7.96 -16.13
CA LYS A 183 -9.72 8.68 -16.24
C LYS A 183 -8.60 7.82 -16.83
N PHE A 184 -8.56 6.51 -16.57
CA PHE A 184 -7.52 5.61 -17.10
C PHE A 184 -7.90 4.91 -18.40
N ALA A 185 -9.19 4.72 -18.66
CA ALA A 185 -9.67 4.17 -19.94
C ALA A 185 -9.17 4.98 -21.15
N LYS A 186 -8.93 6.29 -20.99
CA LYS A 186 -8.36 7.15 -22.05
C LYS A 186 -6.84 7.03 -22.22
N LEU A 187 -6.12 6.57 -21.20
CA LEU A 187 -4.67 6.33 -21.25
C LEU A 187 -4.35 4.92 -21.80
N GLU A 188 -5.15 3.91 -21.44
CA GLU A 188 -5.00 2.54 -21.95
C GLU A 188 -5.18 2.46 -23.48
N VAL A 189 -6.12 3.24 -24.03
CA VAL A 189 -6.35 3.34 -25.49
C VAL A 189 -5.19 3.99 -26.24
N ARG A 190 -4.31 4.75 -25.57
CA ARG A 190 -3.15 5.40 -26.20
C ARG A 190 -1.86 4.57 -26.15
N ALA A 191 -1.81 3.56 -25.28
CA ALA A 191 -0.63 2.71 -25.07
C ALA A 191 -0.73 1.35 -25.80
N ARG A 192 -1.88 1.05 -26.42
CA ARG A 192 -2.09 -0.05 -27.38
C ARG A 192 -1.95 0.45 -28.82
#